data_AF-A0A8T6A1D2-F1
#
_entry.id   AF-A0A8T6A1D2-F1
#
_cell.length_a   1.000
_cell.length_b   1.000
_cell.length_c   1.000
_cell.angle_alpha   90.00
_cell.angle_beta   90.00
_cell.angle_gamma   90.00
#
_symmetry.space_group_name_H-M   'P 1'
#
loop_
_entity.id
_entity.type
_entity.pdbx_description
1 polymer ?
#
loop_
_entity_poly.entity_id
_entity_poly.type
_entity_poly.pdbx_seq_one_letter_code
_entity_poly.pdbx_strand_id
1 'polypeptide(L)'
;MDAKQTRQGVLLALAAYFIWGIAPAYFKLIYYVPADEILTHRVIWSFFFMVVLMSICRQWSYLKTLIQTPQKIFMLAVSAVLIGGNWLLFIWAVNNHHMLEASLGYFINPLVNIVLGMIFLGERFRRMQWLAVILAICGV
;
A
#
# COMPACT_ATOMS: atom_id res chain seq x y z
N MET A 1 14.35 19.29 -10.98
CA MET A 1 13.91 17.97 -11.48
C MET A 1 13.82 18.06 -12.98
N ASP A 2 14.43 17.13 -13.70
CA ASP A 2 14.46 17.13 -15.16
C ASP A 2 13.06 16.84 -15.71
N ALA A 3 12.55 17.66 -16.64
CA ALA A 3 11.15 17.58 -17.10
C ALA A 3 10.81 16.19 -17.70
N LYS A 4 11.82 15.52 -18.26
CA LYS A 4 11.72 14.16 -18.79
C LYS A 4 11.51 13.11 -17.69
N GLN A 5 12.19 13.24 -16.55
CA GLN A 5 12.03 12.36 -15.39
C GLN A 5 10.64 12.53 -14.77
N THR A 6 10.14 13.77 -14.68
CA THR A 6 8.78 14.05 -14.18
C THR A 6 7.73 13.38 -15.06
N ARG A 7 7.83 13.49 -16.40
CA ARG A 7 6.88 12.84 -17.32
C ARG A 7 6.90 11.31 -17.20
N GLN A 8 8.07 10.70 -17.07
CA GLN A 8 8.19 9.25 -16.84
C GLN A 8 7.58 8.84 -15.48
N GLY A 9 7.84 9.60 -14.42
CA GLY A 9 7.25 9.37 -13.11
C GLY A 9 5.72 9.41 -13.12
N VAL A 10 5.13 10.38 -13.84
CA VAL A 10 3.67 10.48 -14.01
C VAL A 10 3.11 9.25 -14.73
N LEU A 11 3.75 8.80 -15.82
CA LEU A 11 3.29 7.62 -16.55
C LEU A 11 3.36 6.35 -15.71
N LEU A 12 4.45 6.17 -14.93
CA LEU A 12 4.59 5.03 -14.03
C LEU A 12 3.55 5.05 -12.90
N ALA A 13 3.27 6.23 -12.33
CA ALA A 13 2.24 6.38 -11.31
C ALA A 13 0.85 6.04 -11.87
N LEU A 14 0.50 6.56 -13.06
CA LEU A 14 -0.76 6.25 -13.72
C LEU A 14 -0.91 4.75 -13.98
N ALA A 15 0.12 4.09 -14.49
CA ALA A 15 0.11 2.65 -14.71
C ALA A 15 -0.09 1.87 -13.40
N ALA A 16 0.62 2.26 -12.34
CA ALA A 16 0.48 1.62 -11.02
C ALA A 16 -0.93 1.77 -10.44
N TYR A 17 -1.50 2.98 -10.48
CA TYR A 17 -2.86 3.23 -10.00
C TYR A 17 -3.92 2.52 -10.85
N PHE A 18 -3.70 2.42 -12.17
CA PHE A 18 -4.61 1.69 -13.05
C PHE A 18 -4.62 0.19 -12.75
N ILE A 19 -3.45 -0.43 -12.59
CA ILE A 19 -3.32 -1.83 -12.18
C ILE A 19 -3.99 -2.05 -10.81
N TRP A 20 -3.77 -1.11 -9.88
CA TRP A 20 -4.38 -1.19 -8.56
C TRP A 20 -5.90 -1.08 -8.59
N GLY A 21 -6.47 -0.22 -9.44
CA GLY A 21 -7.92 -0.08 -9.62
C GLY A 21 -8.60 -1.32 -10.21
N ILE A 22 -7.86 -2.17 -10.93
CA ILE A 22 -8.37 -3.46 -11.45
C ILE A 22 -8.39 -4.54 -10.35
N ALA A 23 -7.54 -4.43 -9.33
CA ALA A 23 -7.37 -5.47 -8.31
C ALA A 23 -8.67 -5.87 -7.58
N PRO A 24 -9.55 -4.94 -7.14
CA PRO A 24 -10.83 -5.31 -6.53
C PRO A 24 -11.74 -6.11 -7.47
N ALA A 25 -11.76 -5.75 -8.76
CA ALA A 25 -12.54 -6.47 -9.76
C ALA A 25 -11.99 -7.90 -9.96
N TYR A 26 -10.67 -8.07 -9.97
CA TYR A 26 -10.03 -9.38 -10.00
C TYR A 26 -10.40 -10.22 -8.77
N PHE A 27 -10.30 -9.69 -7.56
CA PHE A 27 -10.67 -10.44 -6.34
C PHE A 27 -12.14 -10.86 -6.33
N LYS A 28 -13.02 -10.03 -6.87
CA LYS A 28 -14.43 -10.39 -7.04
C LYS A 28 -14.64 -11.58 -7.99
N LEU A 29 -13.79 -11.76 -9.00
CA LEU A 29 -13.86 -12.91 -9.91
C LEU A 29 -13.38 -14.21 -9.25
N ILE A 30 -12.49 -14.11 -8.26
CA ILE A 30 -11.93 -15.25 -7.52
C ILE A 30 -12.45 -15.34 -6.09
N TYR A 31 -13.65 -14.80 -5.81
CA TYR A 31 -14.21 -14.71 -4.46
C TYR A 31 -14.35 -16.07 -3.74
N TYR A 32 -14.42 -17.17 -4.51
CA TYR A 32 -14.49 -18.53 -4.01
C TYR A 32 -13.16 -19.03 -3.41
N VAL A 33 -12.05 -18.35 -3.67
CA VAL A 33 -10.75 -18.67 -3.08
C VAL A 33 -10.61 -17.96 -1.72
N PRO A 34 -10.25 -18.67 -0.64
CA PRO A 34 -10.03 -18.08 0.66
C PRO A 34 -9.00 -16.95 0.64
N ALA A 35 -9.23 -15.89 1.42
CA ALA A 35 -8.38 -14.70 1.44
C ALA A 35 -6.94 -15.00 1.89
N ASP A 36 -6.78 -15.95 2.81
CA ASP A 36 -5.51 -16.46 3.30
C ASP A 36 -4.71 -17.22 2.22
N GLU A 37 -5.38 -18.01 1.38
CA GLU A 37 -4.74 -18.67 0.23
C GLU A 37 -4.23 -17.66 -0.79
N ILE A 38 -5.04 -16.64 -1.11
CA ILE A 38 -4.66 -15.55 -2.03
C ILE A 38 -3.44 -14.81 -1.48
N LEU A 39 -3.46 -14.45 -0.19
CA LEU A 39 -2.35 -13.76 0.45
C LEU A 39 -1.08 -14.62 0.47
N THR A 40 -1.21 -15.92 0.76
CA THR A 40 -0.09 -16.87 0.79
C THR A 40 0.59 -16.97 -0.56
N HIS A 41 -0.19 -17.15 -1.64
CA HIS A 41 0.35 -17.16 -3.00
C HIS A 41 1.06 -15.84 -3.32
N ARG A 42 0.47 -14.70 -2.92
CA ARG A 42 1.07 -13.39 -3.13
C ARG A 42 2.41 -13.23 -2.42
N VAL A 43 2.54 -13.71 -1.19
CA VAL A 43 3.80 -13.69 -0.44
C VAL A 43 4.85 -14.59 -1.12
N ILE A 44 4.48 -15.80 -1.51
CA ILE A 44 5.38 -16.76 -2.17
C ILE A 44 5.91 -16.17 -3.49
N TRP A 45 5.03 -15.64 -4.34
CA TRP A 45 5.44 -15.04 -5.61
C TRP A 45 6.25 -13.76 -5.42
N SER A 46 5.91 -12.94 -4.41
CA SER A 46 6.70 -11.74 -4.09
C SER A 46 8.11 -12.11 -3.63
N PHE A 47 8.27 -13.19 -2.86
CA PHE A 47 9.57 -13.70 -2.46
C PHE A 47 10.42 -14.10 -3.67
N PHE A 48 9.88 -14.94 -4.57
CA PHE A 48 10.60 -15.34 -5.77
C PHE A 48 10.94 -14.15 -6.69
N PHE A 49 9.97 -13.25 -6.90
CA PHE A 49 10.19 -12.03 -7.68
C PHE A 49 11.32 -11.19 -7.07
N MET A 50 11.32 -11.00 -5.75
CA MET A 50 12.34 -10.24 -5.06
C MET A 50 13.72 -10.90 -5.17
N VAL A 51 13.82 -12.22 -5.05
CA VAL A 51 15.07 -12.97 -5.24
C VAL A 51 15.64 -12.77 -6.64
N VAL A 52 14.79 -12.84 -7.67
CA VAL A 52 15.20 -12.59 -9.05
C VAL A 52 15.65 -11.14 -9.22
N LEU A 53 14.89 -10.18 -8.71
CA LEU A 53 15.23 -8.75 -8.79
C LEU A 53 16.58 -8.46 -8.11
N MET A 54 16.80 -9.00 -6.91
CA MET A 54 18.06 -8.86 -6.17
C MET A 54 19.24 -9.50 -6.90
N SER A 55 19.00 -10.60 -7.63
CA SER A 55 20.01 -11.24 -8.48
C SER A 55 20.41 -10.35 -9.65
N ILE A 56 19.43 -9.75 -10.33
CA ILE A 56 19.66 -8.82 -11.44
C ILE A 56 20.39 -7.56 -10.95
N CYS A 57 19.95 -6.98 -9.83
CA CYS A 57 20.57 -5.81 -9.23
C CYS A 57 21.89 -6.09 -8.49
N ARG A 58 22.27 -7.37 -8.34
CA ARG A 58 23.48 -7.84 -7.62
C ARG A 58 23.61 -7.32 -6.18
N GLN A 59 22.49 -7.14 -5.49
CA GLN A 59 22.45 -6.54 -4.13
C GLN A 59 22.59 -7.56 -2.99
N TRP A 60 23.13 -8.75 -3.27
CA TRP A 60 23.30 -9.82 -2.28
C TRP A 60 24.19 -9.44 -1.09
N SER A 61 25.20 -8.60 -1.30
CA SER A 61 26.05 -8.12 -0.20
C SER A 61 25.25 -7.29 0.81
N TYR A 62 24.33 -6.45 0.33
CA TYR A 62 23.47 -5.64 1.20
C TYR A 62 22.52 -6.51 2.02
N LEU A 63 21.97 -7.58 1.42
CA LEU A 63 21.14 -8.55 2.13
C LEU A 63 21.89 -9.20 3.30
N LYS A 64 23.15 -9.59 3.09
CA LYS A 64 23.98 -10.17 4.16
C LYS A 64 24.15 -9.20 5.33
N THR A 65 24.48 -7.94 5.05
CA THR A 65 24.61 -6.90 6.09
C THR A 65 23.27 -6.63 6.80
N LEU A 66 22.16 -6.67 6.07
CA LEU A 66 20.83 -6.47 6.61
C LEU A 66 20.45 -7.59 7.59
N ILE A 67 20.73 -8.84 7.21
CA ILE A 67 20.45 -10.02 8.05
C ILE A 67 21.30 -10.02 9.33
N GLN A 68 22.47 -9.38 9.31
CA GLN A 68 23.31 -9.21 10.51
C GLN A 68 22.79 -8.12 11.46
N THR A 69 21.76 -7.35 11.06
CA THR A 69 21.20 -6.27 11.88
C THR A 69 19.81 -6.67 12.43
N PRO A 70 19.73 -7.28 13.64
CA PRO A 70 18.47 -7.85 14.15
C PRO A 70 17.34 -6.82 14.29
N GLN A 71 17.68 -5.57 14.63
CA GLN A 71 16.71 -4.47 14.71
C GLN A 71 16.02 -4.21 13.36
N LYS A 72 16.77 -4.24 12.25
CA LYS A 72 16.21 -4.01 10.91
C LYS A 72 15.32 -5.18 10.48
N ILE A 73 15.74 -6.42 10.76
CA ILE A 73 14.89 -7.60 10.52
C ILE A 73 13.59 -7.48 11.32
N PHE A 74 13.67 -7.12 12.60
CA PHE A 74 12.49 -6.98 13.43
C PHE A 74 11.53 -5.91 12.88
N MET A 75 12.05 -4.74 12.51
CA MET A 75 11.23 -3.70 11.86
C MET A 75 10.60 -4.19 10.56
N LEU A 76 11.34 -4.90 9.71
CA LEU A 76 10.81 -5.48 8.48
C LEU A 76 9.74 -6.54 8.76
N ALA A 77 9.91 -7.37 9.78
CA ALA A 77 8.93 -8.36 10.18
C ALA A 77 7.63 -7.68 10.68
N VAL A 78 7.74 -6.65 11.52
CA VAL A 78 6.60 -5.85 11.96
C VAL A 78 5.90 -5.19 10.77
N SER A 79 6.65 -4.54 9.88
CA SER A 79 6.08 -3.96 8.66
C SER A 79 5.40 -5.01 7.77
N ALA A 80 5.99 -6.20 7.62
CA ALA A 80 5.42 -7.29 6.84
C ALA A 80 4.11 -7.79 7.46
N VAL A 81 4.03 -7.93 8.79
CA VAL A 81 2.79 -8.31 9.49
C VAL A 81 1.72 -7.22 9.35
N LEU A 82 2.07 -5.95 9.50
CA LEU A 82 1.11 -4.85 9.35
C LEU A 82 0.57 -4.75 7.91
N ILE A 83 1.46 -4.83 6.91
CA ILE A 83 1.07 -4.79 5.50
C ILE A 83 0.28 -6.06 5.12
N GLY A 84 0.72 -7.23 5.60
CA GLY A 84 0.05 -8.50 5.36
C GLY A 84 -1.35 -8.53 5.98
N GLY A 85 -1.49 -8.08 7.22
CA GLY A 85 -2.76 -7.95 7.90
C GLY A 85 -3.69 -6.95 7.22
N ASN A 86 -3.17 -5.80 6.78
CA ASN A 86 -3.94 -4.84 5.99
C ASN A 86 -4.47 -5.47 4.70
N TRP A 87 -3.64 -6.21 3.97
CA TRP A 87 -4.06 -6.90 2.75
C TRP A 87 -5.05 -8.03 3.01
N LEU A 88 -4.87 -8.78 4.09
CA LEU A 88 -5.81 -9.82 4.50
C LEU A 88 -7.19 -9.24 4.77
N LEU A 89 -7.27 -8.16 5.56
CA LEU A 89 -8.51 -7.45 5.85
C LEU A 89 -9.16 -6.91 4.58
N PHE A 90 -8.37 -6.37 3.65
CA PHE A 90 -8.87 -5.89 2.38
C PHE A 90 -9.48 -7.01 1.51
N ILE A 91 -8.75 -8.11 1.29
CA ILE A 91 -9.23 -9.24 0.48
C ILE A 91 -10.46 -9.87 1.16
N TRP A 92 -10.42 -10.05 2.49
CA TRP A 92 -11.55 -10.55 3.25
C TRP A 92 -12.79 -9.65 3.09
N ALA A 93 -12.64 -8.34 3.19
CA ALA A 93 -13.76 -7.41 3.02
C ALA A 93 -14.33 -7.45 1.58
N VAL A 94 -13.47 -7.58 0.56
CA VAL A 94 -13.94 -7.76 -0.83
C VAL A 94 -14.69 -9.07 -1.02
N ASN A 95 -14.18 -10.18 -0.48
CA ASN A 95 -14.82 -11.50 -0.59
C ASN A 95 -16.14 -11.58 0.17
N ASN A 96 -16.28 -10.85 1.29
CA ASN A 96 -17.53 -10.81 2.09
C ASN A 96 -18.50 -9.72 1.63
N HIS A 97 -18.38 -9.20 0.40
CA HIS A 97 -19.23 -8.15 -0.17
C HIS A 97 -19.16 -6.76 0.52
N HIS A 98 -18.20 -6.56 1.44
CA HIS A 98 -17.92 -5.28 2.10
C HIS A 98 -16.93 -4.42 1.29
N MET A 99 -16.89 -4.58 -0.03
CA MET A 99 -15.98 -3.85 -0.93
C MET A 99 -16.19 -2.33 -0.86
N LEU A 100 -17.44 -1.89 -0.65
CA LEU A 100 -17.80 -0.48 -0.52
C LEU A 100 -17.23 0.10 0.79
N GLU A 101 -17.40 -0.61 1.90
CA GLU A 101 -16.83 -0.25 3.21
C GLU A 101 -15.30 -0.20 3.17
N ALA A 102 -14.67 -1.20 2.55
CA ALA A 102 -13.22 -1.23 2.38
C ALA A 102 -12.71 -0.03 1.57
N SER A 103 -13.40 0.31 0.47
CA SER A 103 -13.05 1.45 -0.39
C SER A 103 -13.22 2.78 0.34
N LEU A 104 -14.31 2.94 1.11
CA LEU A 104 -14.52 4.10 1.98
C LEU A 104 -13.41 4.23 3.02
N GLY A 105 -12.98 3.13 3.64
CA GLY A 105 -11.83 3.12 4.54
C GLY A 105 -10.54 3.66 3.88
N TYR A 106 -10.29 3.32 2.62
CA TYR A 106 -9.16 3.88 1.87
C TYR A 106 -9.33 5.37 1.57
N PHE A 107 -10.55 5.84 1.26
CA PHE A 107 -10.81 7.27 1.07
C PHE A 107 -10.73 8.09 2.35
N ILE A 108 -11.00 7.48 3.51
CA ILE A 108 -10.86 8.11 4.83
C ILE A 108 -9.37 8.19 5.25
N ASN A 109 -8.50 7.32 4.74
CA ASN A 109 -7.10 7.24 5.16
C ASN A 109 -6.32 8.59 5.07
N PRO A 110 -6.43 9.38 3.98
CA PRO A 110 -5.84 10.72 3.91
C PRO A 110 -6.36 11.68 4.98
N LEU A 111 -7.66 11.63 5.31
CA LEU A 111 -8.24 12.47 6.37
C LEU A 111 -7.67 12.09 7.73
N VAL A 112 -7.56 10.79 8.01
CA VAL A 112 -6.92 10.28 9.24
C VAL A 112 -5.46 10.70 9.30
N ASN A 113 -4.71 10.60 8.19
CA ASN A 113 -3.31 11.05 8.14
C ASN A 113 -3.17 12.56 8.40
N ILE A 114 -4.10 13.39 7.91
CA ILE A 114 -4.12 14.83 8.20
C ILE A 114 -4.38 15.08 9.69
N VAL A 115 -5.34 14.38 10.30
CA VAL A 115 -5.64 14.49 11.73
C VAL A 115 -4.46 14.05 12.58
N LEU A 116 -3.86 12.90 12.27
CA LEU A 116 -2.65 12.42 12.95
C LEU A 116 -1.48 13.40 12.76
N GLY A 117 -1.31 13.97 11.57
CA GLY A 117 -0.32 15.01 11.31
C GLY A 117 -0.54 16.25 12.17
N MET A 118 -1.77 16.73 12.32
CA MET A 118 -2.08 17.85 13.20
C MET A 118 -1.79 17.54 14.67
N ILE A 119 -2.14 16.35 15.15
CA ILE A 119 -1.99 15.97 16.56
C ILE A 119 -0.52 15.72 16.92
N PHE A 120 0.22 14.98 16.09
CA PHE A 120 1.58 14.54 16.41
C PHE A 120 2.67 15.49 15.90
N LEU A 121 2.47 16.15 14.75
CA LEU A 121 3.45 17.09 14.18
C LEU A 121 3.12 18.56 14.48
N GLY A 122 1.92 18.84 15.03
CA GLY A 122 1.51 20.21 15.39
C GLY A 122 1.29 21.13 14.18
N GLU A 123 1.12 20.57 12.98
CA GLU A 123 0.97 21.35 11.75
C GLU A 123 -0.32 22.18 11.75
N ARG A 124 -0.19 23.49 11.53
CA ARG A 124 -1.33 24.41 11.39
C ARG A 124 -1.65 24.60 9.91
N PHE A 125 -2.76 24.00 9.47
CA PHE A 125 -3.23 24.10 8.10
C PHE A 125 -3.77 25.49 7.76
N ARG A 126 -3.44 26.00 6.56
CA ARG A 126 -3.96 27.26 6.02
C ARG A 126 -5.45 27.12 5.68
N ARG A 127 -6.20 28.23 5.65
CA ARG A 127 -7.66 28.25 5.38
C ARG A 127 -8.07 27.46 4.11
N MET A 128 -7.27 27.53 3.05
CA MET A 128 -7.53 26.77 1.80
C MET A 128 -7.36 25.26 1.95
N GLN A 129 -6.45 24.80 2.83
CA GLN A 129 -6.30 23.37 3.11
C GLN A 129 -7.48 22.86 3.95
N TRP A 130 -8.02 23.69 4.85
CA TRP A 130 -9.27 23.37 5.56
C TRP A 130 -10.46 23.22 4.61
N LEU A 131 -10.57 24.06 3.58
CA LEU A 131 -11.57 23.89 2.53
C LEU A 131 -11.39 22.57 1.77
N ALA A 132 -10.15 22.19 1.44
CA ALA A 132 -9.87 20.89 0.81
C ALA A 132 -10.23 19.71 1.71
N VAL A 133 -9.99 19.81 3.02
CA VAL A 133 -10.39 18.79 4.01
C VAL A 133 -11.91 18.67 4.08
N ILE A 134 -12.63 19.79 4.16
CA ILE A 134 -14.11 19.77 4.19
C ILE A 134 -14.68 19.17 2.91
N LEU A 135 -14.16 19.55 1.75
CA LEU A 135 -14.57 18.97 0.46
C LEU A 135 -14.29 17.48 0.41
N ALA A 136 -13.14 17.02 0.92
CA ALA A 136 -12.82 15.61 1.00
C ALA A 136 -13.76 14.86 1.98
N ILE A 137 -14.12 15.46 3.12
CA ILE A 137 -15.09 14.87 4.06
C ILE A 137 -16.48 14.76 3.43
N CYS A 138 -16.93 15.76 2.68
CA CYS A 138 -18.24 15.72 2.02
C CYS A 138 -18.30 14.76 0.83
N GLY A 139 -17.15 14.49 0.18
CA GLY A 139 -17.07 13.63 -1.00
C GLY A 139 -16.89 12.14 -0.70
N VAL A 140 -16.50 11.79 0.53
CA VAL A 140 -16.31 10.41 1.01
C VAL A 140 -17.52 9.99 1.82
#